data_AF-Q6UCJ7-F1
#
_entry.id   AF-Q6UCJ7-F1
#
_cell.length_a   1.000
_cell.length_b   1.000
_cell.length_c   1.000
_cell.angle_alpha   90.00
_cell.angle_beta   90.00
_cell.angle_gamma   90.00
#
_symmetry.space_group_name_H-M   'P 1'
#
loop_
_entity.id
_entity.type
_entity.pdbx_description
1 polymer ?
#
loop_
_entity_poly.entity_id
_entity_poly.type
_entity_poly.pdbx_seq_one_letter_code
_entity_poly.pdbx_strand_id
1 'polypeptide(L)'
;ELTHLYTLILNPDQTYEVKINNEKVESGTLEEDWDILPAKTIKDPEAKKPEDWDDRPKIDDPTDTKPEDWEKPENIPDPDAKKPDDWDVDMDGEWEPPVIPNP
;
A
#
# COMPACT_ATOMS: atom_id res chain seq x y z
N GLU A 1 0.74 39.41 21.62
CA GLU A 1 0.19 39.17 20.28
C GLU A 1 0.89 40.09 19.30
N LEU A 2 1.27 39.57 18.13
CA LEU A 2 1.74 40.39 17.02
C LEU A 2 0.56 40.63 16.08
N THR A 3 0.37 41.88 15.67
CA THR A 3 -0.63 42.23 14.66
C THR A 3 -0.06 41.90 13.28
N HIS A 4 -0.82 41.16 12.49
CA HIS A 4 -0.47 40.83 11.10
C HIS A 4 -1.50 41.45 10.16
N LEU A 5 -1.03 42.04 9.06
CA LEU A 5 -1.88 42.54 7.99
C LEU A 5 -1.97 41.50 6.89
N TYR A 6 -3.18 41.03 6.59
CA TYR A 6 -3.45 40.11 5.50
C TYR A 6 -4.15 40.86 4.36
N THR A 7 -3.61 40.76 3.16
CA THR A 7 -4.17 41.39 1.97
C THR A 7 -4.29 40.35 0.87
N LEU A 8 -5.51 40.12 0.37
CA LEU A 8 -5.78 39.33 -0.82
C LEU A 8 -6.11 40.28 -1.96
N ILE A 9 -5.39 40.16 -3.08
CA ILE A 9 -5.63 40.93 -4.31
C ILE A 9 -6.16 39.95 -5.35
N LEU A 10 -7.32 40.25 -5.93
CA LEU A 10 -7.94 39.47 -6.99
C LEU A 10 -7.97 40.31 -8.27
N ASN A 11 -7.40 39.78 -9.34
CA ASN A 11 -7.35 40.46 -10.63
C ASN A 11 -8.48 39.97 -11.56
N PRO A 12 -8.96 40.79 -12.50
CA PRO A 12 -9.96 40.37 -13.49
C PRO A 12 -9.50 39.27 -14.45
N ASP A 13 -8.19 39.01 -14.54
CA ASP A 13 -7.58 37.95 -15.35
C ASP A 13 -7.55 36.58 -14.65
N GLN A 14 -8.32 36.44 -13.56
CA GLN A 14 -8.42 35.23 -12.72
C GLN A 14 -7.14 34.86 -11.97
N THR A 15 -6.20 35.81 -11.80
CA THR A 15 -5.03 35.64 -10.92
C THR A 15 -5.28 36.20 -9.53
N TYR A 16 -4.59 35.66 -8.52
CA TYR A 16 -4.61 36.17 -7.15
C TYR A 16 -3.21 36.37 -6.58
N GLU A 17 -3.11 37.27 -5.60
CA GLU A 17 -1.90 37.50 -4.83
C GLU A 17 -2.24 37.69 -3.35
N VAL A 18 -1.59 36.92 -2.49
CA VAL A 18 -1.70 37.03 -1.03
C VAL A 18 -0.46 37.73 -0.49
N LYS A 19 -0.69 38.75 0.36
CA LYS A 19 0.36 39.44 1.09
C LYS A 19 0.13 39.33 2.59
N ILE A 20 1.22 39.13 3.31
CA ILE A 20 1.26 39.24 4.77
C ILE A 20 2.25 40.35 5.09
N ASN A 21 1.82 41.36 5.85
CA ASN A 21 2.63 42.53 6.20
C ASN A 21 3.25 43.26 4.98
N ASN A 22 2.47 43.36 3.90
CA ASN A 22 2.88 43.89 2.58
C ASN A 22 3.92 43.08 1.82
N GLU A 23 4.40 41.95 2.36
CA GLU A 23 5.24 41.01 1.63
C GLU A 23 4.39 39.99 0.89
N LYS A 24 4.72 39.74 -0.38
CA LYS A 24 4.07 38.73 -1.22
C LYS A 24 4.47 37.35 -0.73
N VAL A 25 3.49 36.58 -0.25
CA VAL A 25 3.71 35.22 0.24
C VAL A 25 3.23 34.17 -0.76
N GLU A 26 2.23 34.49 -1.57
CA GLU A 26 1.62 33.53 -2.49
C GLU A 26 1.01 34.26 -3.68
N SER A 27 1.06 33.63 -4.86
CA SER A 27 0.32 34.08 -6.04
C SER A 27 0.16 32.95 -7.02
N GLY A 28 -0.96 32.93 -7.72
CA GLY A 28 -1.20 31.97 -8.80
C GLY A 28 -2.50 32.26 -9.52
N THR A 29 -3.04 31.25 -10.18
CA THR A 29 -4.32 31.33 -10.87
C THR A 29 -5.41 30.71 -10.00
N LEU A 30 -6.56 31.35 -9.96
CA LEU A 30 -7.68 30.90 -9.13
C LEU A 30 -8.20 29.53 -9.60
N GLU A 31 -8.09 29.22 -10.89
CA GLU A 31 -8.60 27.96 -11.44
C GLU A 31 -7.71 26.74 -11.17
N GLU A 32 -6.40 26.94 -11.01
CA GLU A 32 -5.44 25.85 -10.81
C GLU A 32 -5.21 25.57 -9.32
N ASP A 33 -5.14 26.64 -8.52
CA ASP A 33 -4.80 26.52 -7.10
C ASP A 33 -6.02 26.28 -6.21
N TRP A 34 -7.24 26.58 -6.69
CA TRP A 34 -8.47 26.47 -5.89
C TRP A 34 -9.51 25.59 -6.58
N ASP A 35 -10.13 24.70 -5.80
CA ASP A 35 -11.22 23.82 -6.25
C ASP A 35 -12.57 24.57 -6.34
N ILE A 36 -12.60 25.57 -7.23
CA ILE A 36 -13.77 26.45 -7.46
C ILE A 36 -14.56 26.01 -8.70
N LEU A 37 -13.88 25.34 -9.63
CA LEU A 37 -14.50 24.84 -10.85
C LEU A 37 -14.87 23.37 -10.70
N PRO A 38 -16.02 22.93 -11.24
CA PRO A 38 -16.31 21.51 -11.35
C PRO A 38 -15.19 20.82 -12.15
N ALA A 39 -14.93 19.55 -11.82
CA ALA A 39 -13.85 18.78 -12.44
C ALA A 39 -13.83 18.95 -13.97
N LYS A 40 -12.71 19.49 -14.50
CA LYS A 40 -12.51 19.73 -15.94
C LYS A 40 -12.59 18.43 -16.75
N THR A 41 -12.36 17.29 -16.09
CA THR A 41 -12.50 15.95 -16.65
C THR A 41 -13.57 15.17 -15.89
N ILE A 42 -14.66 14.85 -16.58
CA ILE A 42 -15.53 13.75 -16.17
C ILE A 42 -14.85 12.44 -16.61
N LYS A 43 -14.79 11.43 -15.73
CA LYS A 43 -14.44 10.07 -16.17
C LYS A 43 -15.46 9.70 -17.24
N ASP A 44 -14.99 9.36 -18.44
CA ASP A 44 -15.87 8.99 -19.54
C ASP A 44 -16.75 7.81 -19.10
N PRO A 45 -18.08 7.99 -19.01
CA PRO A 45 -18.99 6.94 -18.56
C PRO A 45 -19.07 5.77 -19.56
N GLU A 46 -18.61 5.93 -20.80
CA GLU A 46 -18.50 4.87 -21.80
C GLU A 46 -17.11 4.20 -21.79
N ALA A 47 -16.12 4.77 -21.11
CA ALA A 47 -14.80 4.18 -20.97
C ALA A 47 -14.84 2.96 -20.05
N LYS A 48 -15.17 1.82 -20.65
CA LYS A 48 -14.98 0.50 -20.03
C LYS A 48 -13.51 0.17 -20.07
N LYS A 49 -12.95 -0.13 -18.90
CA LYS A 49 -11.64 -0.75 -18.78
C LYS A 49 -11.60 -1.98 -19.72
N PRO A 50 -10.63 -2.09 -20.64
CA PRO A 50 -10.54 -3.25 -21.52
C PRO A 50 -10.38 -4.52 -20.69
N GLU A 51 -10.94 -5.64 -21.17
CA GLU A 51 -10.84 -6.95 -20.48
C GLU A 51 -9.38 -7.41 -20.30
N ASP A 52 -8.48 -6.89 -21.14
CA ASP A 52 -7.03 -7.16 -21.14
C ASP A 52 -6.22 -6.15 -20.31
N TRP A 53 -6.88 -5.29 -19.52
CA TRP A 53 -6.18 -4.31 -18.68
C TRP A 53 -5.78 -4.92 -17.34
N ASP A 54 -4.49 -5.26 -17.25
CA ASP A 54 -3.86 -5.74 -16.03
C ASP A 54 -3.50 -4.57 -15.09
N ASP A 55 -4.23 -4.46 -13.97
CA ASP A 55 -4.00 -3.45 -12.92
C ASP A 55 -3.06 -3.96 -11.81
N ARG A 56 -2.37 -5.09 -12.02
CA ARG A 56 -1.47 -5.64 -11.01
C ARG A 56 -0.19 -4.80 -10.95
N PRO A 57 0.10 -4.13 -9.81
CA PRO A 57 1.34 -3.35 -9.64
C PRO A 57 2.60 -4.23 -9.56
N LYS A 58 2.42 -5.54 -9.36
CA LYS A 58 3.47 -6.55 -9.39
C LYS A 58 2.99 -7.66 -10.31
N ILE A 59 3.73 -7.93 -11.38
CA ILE A 59 3.55 -9.09 -12.23
C ILE A 59 4.39 -10.23 -11.67
N ASP A 60 3.85 -11.46 -11.66
CA ASP A 60 4.64 -12.65 -11.40
C ASP A 60 5.66 -12.81 -12.55
N ASP A 61 6.92 -13.08 -12.22
CA ASP A 61 7.98 -13.18 -13.23
C ASP A 61 7.70 -14.40 -14.13
N PRO A 62 7.51 -14.21 -15.45
CA PRO A 62 7.19 -15.28 -16.37
C PRO A 62 8.34 -16.29 -16.56
N THR A 63 9.53 -15.99 -16.05
CA THR A 63 10.69 -16.90 -16.05
C THR A 63 10.86 -17.66 -14.73
N ASP A 64 10.09 -17.30 -13.71
CA ASP A 64 10.15 -17.92 -12.39
C ASP A 64 9.13 -19.07 -12.32
N THR A 65 9.63 -20.28 -12.57
CA THR A 65 8.84 -21.51 -12.38
C THR A 65 8.92 -21.92 -10.92
N LYS A 66 7.77 -21.98 -10.24
CA LYS A 66 7.62 -22.51 -8.88
C LYS A 66 8.43 -23.82 -8.74
N PRO A 67 9.51 -23.83 -7.93
CA PRO A 67 10.26 -25.06 -7.68
C PRO A 67 9.34 -26.14 -7.09
N GLU A 68 9.55 -27.41 -7.42
CA GLU A 68 8.78 -28.52 -6.84
C GLU A 68 8.88 -28.55 -5.29
N ASP A 69 9.96 -27.97 -4.73
CA ASP A 69 10.23 -27.83 -3.30
C ASP A 69 9.66 -26.52 -2.68
N TRP A 70 8.86 -25.76 -3.42
CA TRP A 70 8.28 -24.50 -2.92
C TRP A 70 7.07 -24.73 -2.00
N GLU A 71 6.33 -25.83 -2.20
CA GLU A 71 5.28 -26.27 -1.29
C GLU A 71 5.89 -27.09 -0.15
N LYS A 72 6.74 -26.45 0.66
CA LYS A 72 7.15 -27.06 1.91
C LYS A 72 5.92 -27.13 2.82
N PRO A 73 5.65 -28.28 3.45
CA PRO A 73 4.52 -28.39 4.36
C PRO A 73 4.63 -27.33 5.45
N GLU A 74 3.52 -26.65 5.73
CA GLU A 74 3.45 -25.55 6.70
C GLU A 74 3.97 -25.97 8.09
N ASN A 75 3.90 -27.26 8.40
CA ASN A 75 4.44 -27.84 9.61
C ASN A 75 5.37 -29.02 9.27
N ILE A 76 6.60 -28.97 9.78
CA ILE A 76 7.57 -30.07 9.70
C ILE A 76 7.69 -30.73 11.09
N PRO A 77 7.94 -32.04 11.19
CA PRO A 77 8.30 -32.67 12.45
C PRO A 77 9.54 -31.99 13.03
N ASP A 78 9.51 -31.61 14.30
CA ASP A 78 10.61 -30.93 14.98
C ASP A 78 11.88 -31.80 14.93
N PRO A 79 12.92 -31.40 14.18
CA PRO A 79 14.15 -32.17 14.07
C PRO A 79 14.94 -32.20 15.38
N ASP A 80 14.66 -31.28 16.32
CA ASP A 80 15.29 -31.20 17.64
C ASP A 80 14.50 -31.93 18.73
N ALA A 81 13.27 -32.39 18.43
CA ALA A 81 12.50 -33.18 19.37
C ALA A 81 13.13 -34.55 19.59
N LYS A 82 13.35 -34.89 20.85
CA LYS A 82 13.85 -36.20 21.29
C LYS A 82 12.76 -36.93 22.05
N LYS A 83 12.66 -38.24 21.82
CA LYS A 83 11.82 -39.13 22.60
C LYS A 83 12.16 -38.96 24.09
N PRO A 84 11.17 -38.71 24.96
CA PRO A 84 11.40 -38.66 26.41
C PRO A 84 11.96 -39.98 26.92
N ASP A 85 12.90 -39.91 27.88
CA ASP A 85 13.51 -41.10 28.49
C ASP A 85 12.49 -41.99 29.22
N ASP A 86 11.35 -41.42 29.63
CA ASP A 86 10.26 -42.10 30.36
C ASP A 86 9.15 -42.66 29.44
N TRP A 87 9.33 -42.62 28.11
CA TRP A 87 8.30 -43.07 27.15
C TRP A 87 8.35 -44.57 26.88
N ASP A 88 7.26 -45.27 27.17
CA ASP A 88 7.13 -46.71 26.96
C ASP A 88 6.28 -47.02 25.72
N VAL A 89 6.87 -47.69 24.72
CA VAL A 89 6.18 -47.99 23.45
C VAL A 89 5.05 -49.02 23.62
N ASP A 90 5.13 -49.87 24.66
CA ASP A 90 4.12 -50.91 24.92
C ASP A 90 2.88 -50.35 25.61
N MET A 91 3.04 -49.29 26.43
CA MET A 91 1.96 -48.63 27.16
C MET A 91 1.43 -47.37 26.45
N ASP A 92 2.31 -46.56 25.86
CA ASP A 92 1.99 -45.25 25.26
C ASP A 92 1.95 -45.25 23.73
N GLY A 93 2.45 -46.31 23.07
CA GLY A 93 2.47 -46.46 21.62
C GLY A 93 3.72 -45.87 20.92
N GLU A 94 3.71 -45.85 19.58
CA GLU A 94 4.79 -45.24 18.79
C GLU A 94 4.85 -43.73 19.05
N TRP A 95 6.06 -43.24 19.38
CA TRP A 95 6.27 -41.83 19.68
C TRP A 95 6.28 -40.99 18.39
N GLU A 96 5.43 -39.98 18.32
CA GLU A 96 5.41 -38.99 17.24
C GLU A 96 6.02 -37.66 17.71
N PRO A 97 7.02 -37.11 17.00
CA PRO A 97 7.59 -35.80 17.32
C PRO A 97 6.55 -34.67 17.15
N PRO A 98 6.63 -33.60 17.96
CA PRO A 98 5.80 -32.42 17.78
C PRO A 98 6.08 -31.78 16.41
N VAL A 99 5.03 -31.27 15.77
CA VAL A 99 5.14 -30.54 14.51
C VAL A 99 5.39 -29.06 14.79
N ILE A 100 6.42 -28.48 14.16
CA ILE A 100 6.77 -27.07 14.26
C ILE A 100 6.48 -26.37 12.93
N PRO A 101 6.13 -25.07 12.94
CA PRO A 101 5.98 -24.31 11.71
C PRO A 101 7.32 -24.28 10.96
N ASN A 102 7.28 -24.57 9.66
CA ASN A 102 8.46 -24.51 8.81
C ASN A 102 8.99 -23.06 8.75
N PRO A 103 10.27 -22.79 9.10
CA PRO A 103 10.84 -21.44 9.16
C PRO A 103 11.07 -20.77 7.80
#